data_AF-F4P1W0-F1
#
_entry.id   AF-F4P1W0-F1
#
_cell.length_a   1.000
_cell.length_b   1.000
_cell.length_c   1.000
_cell.angle_alpha   90.00
_cell.angle_beta   90.00
_cell.angle_gamma   90.00
#
_symmetry.space_group_name_H-M   'P 1'
#
loop_
_entity.id
_entity.type
_entity.pdbx_description
1 polymer ?
#
loop_
_entity_poly.entity_id
_entity_poly.type
_entity_poly.pdbx_seq_one_letter_code
_entity_poly.pdbx_strand_id
1 'polypeptide(L)'
;MLDEQMRQSQNLNIIRFSCWFRTLVTIALHQDKDGYKLFEQVHALIKSASHSTPYPENEIKWLMISAWNAGCERWSVHHLEGGRQWSEMALSLGLYLENAEQLLTKMRASYLALMESCNSSNIE
;
A
#
# COMPACT_ATOMS: atom_id res chain seq x y z
N MET A 1 -33.20 7.80 23.26
CA MET A 1 -32.33 8.99 23.15
C MET A 1 -30.84 8.63 23.00
N LEU A 2 -30.32 7.59 23.69
CA LEU A 2 -28.97 7.06 23.46
C LEU A 2 -28.80 6.34 22.09
N ASP A 3 -29.82 5.62 21.62
CA ASP A 3 -29.77 4.90 20.34
C ASP A 3 -29.71 5.79 19.09
N GLU A 4 -30.17 7.04 19.21
CA GLU A 4 -30.22 8.00 18.11
C GLU A 4 -28.89 8.74 17.96
N GLN A 5 -28.18 8.98 19.07
CA GLN A 5 -26.81 9.48 19.08
C GLN A 5 -25.79 8.43 18.59
N MET A 6 -26.04 7.14 18.84
CA MET A 6 -25.23 6.04 18.28
C MET A 6 -25.49 5.78 16.78
N ARG A 7 -26.64 6.21 16.24
CA ARG A 7 -26.89 6.20 14.79
C ARG A 7 -26.27 7.40 14.07
N GLN A 8 -26.17 8.55 14.74
CA GLN A 8 -25.53 9.74 14.19
C GLN A 8 -23.99 9.67 14.14
N SER A 9 -23.36 8.70 14.80
CA SER A 9 -21.91 8.46 14.74
C SER A 9 -21.46 7.65 13.51
N GLN A 10 -22.37 7.30 12.60
CA GLN A 10 -22.12 6.34 11.50
C GLN A 10 -21.44 6.90 10.24
N ASN A 11 -20.96 8.14 10.25
CA ASN A 11 -20.04 8.59 9.20
C ASN A 11 -18.60 8.44 9.70
N LEU A 12 -17.97 7.32 9.34
CA LEU A 12 -16.54 7.11 9.55
C LEU A 12 -15.80 8.32 8.97
N ASN A 13 -15.12 9.09 9.84
CA ASN A 13 -14.29 10.18 9.37
C ASN A 13 -13.02 9.59 8.73
N ILE A 14 -13.08 9.38 7.40
CA ILE A 14 -12.04 8.70 6.64
C ILE A 14 -10.68 9.40 6.75
N ILE A 15 -10.66 10.72 6.90
CA ILE A 15 -9.45 11.54 7.09
C ILE A 15 -8.80 11.21 8.43
N ARG A 16 -9.59 11.20 9.51
CA ARG A 16 -9.06 10.86 10.83
C ARG A 16 -8.62 9.41 10.88
N PHE A 17 -9.40 8.50 10.29
CA PHE A 17 -9.03 7.09 10.17
C PHE A 17 -7.69 6.94 9.45
N SER A 18 -7.50 7.57 8.29
CA SER A 18 -6.29 7.41 7.49
C SER A 18 -5.03 7.91 8.23
N CYS A 19 -5.14 9.00 8.99
CA CYS A 19 -4.05 9.48 9.85
C CYS A 19 -3.64 8.43 10.89
N TRP A 20 -4.60 7.85 11.62
CA TRP A 20 -4.31 6.80 12.60
C TRP A 20 -3.80 5.51 11.95
N PHE A 21 -4.33 5.18 10.77
CA PHE A 21 -3.92 4.00 10.03
C PHE A 21 -2.47 4.12 9.56
N ARG A 22 -2.04 5.31 9.10
CA ARG A 22 -0.63 5.58 8.81
C ARG A 22 0.24 5.29 10.03
N THR A 23 -0.12 5.79 11.21
CA THR A 23 0.63 5.52 12.45
C THR A 23 0.74 4.02 12.73
N LEU A 24 -0.36 3.29 12.60
CA LEU A 24 -0.39 1.84 12.79
C LEU A 24 0.53 1.11 11.80
N VAL A 25 0.46 1.47 10.51
CA VAL A 25 1.31 0.91 9.45
C VAL A 25 2.79 1.21 9.73
N THR A 26 3.13 2.44 10.13
CA THR A 26 4.52 2.80 10.47
C THR A 26 5.07 1.92 11.60
N ILE A 27 4.27 1.69 12.65
CA ILE A 27 4.67 0.81 13.77
C ILE A 27 4.84 -0.63 13.28
N ALA A 28 3.89 -1.14 12.50
CA ALA A 28 3.90 -2.52 11.99
C ALA A 28 5.10 -2.80 11.07
N LEU A 29 5.42 -1.86 10.16
CA LEU A 29 6.59 -1.94 9.31
C LEU A 29 7.89 -1.93 10.13
N HIS A 30 8.00 -1.07 11.14
CA HIS A 30 9.18 -1.01 11.99
C HIS A 30 9.40 -2.27 12.82
N GLN A 31 8.31 -2.93 13.25
CA GLN A 31 8.37 -4.16 14.04
C GLN A 31 8.52 -5.42 13.18
N ASP A 32 8.50 -5.29 11.85
CA ASP A 32 8.39 -6.37 10.88
C ASP A 32 7.27 -7.38 11.20
N LYS A 33 6.11 -6.87 11.64
CA LYS A 33 4.96 -7.69 12.05
C LYS A 33 3.70 -7.21 11.38
N ASP A 34 3.01 -8.14 10.71
CA ASP A 34 1.68 -7.95 10.11
C ASP A 34 1.54 -6.74 9.15
N GLY A 35 2.65 -6.10 8.75
CA GLY A 35 2.63 -4.92 7.88
C GLY A 35 1.86 -5.18 6.58
N TYR A 36 2.12 -6.32 5.94
CA TYR A 36 1.44 -6.64 4.68
C TYR A 36 -0.08 -6.80 4.84
N LYS A 37 -0.55 -7.43 5.93
CA LYS A 37 -1.99 -7.60 6.19
C LYS A 37 -2.71 -6.27 6.36
N LEU A 38 -2.06 -5.28 6.97
CA LEU A 38 -2.60 -3.92 7.06
C LEU A 38 -2.73 -3.28 5.68
N PHE A 39 -1.75 -3.50 4.81
CA PHE A 39 -1.81 -3.07 3.42
C PHE A 39 -2.97 -3.71 2.65
N GLU A 40 -3.22 -5.01 2.84
CA GLU A 40 -4.37 -5.69 2.25
C GLU A 40 -5.70 -5.07 2.72
N GLN A 41 -5.82 -4.80 4.02
CA GLN A 41 -7.03 -4.19 4.60
C GLN A 41 -7.29 -2.79 4.04
N VAL A 42 -6.28 -1.92 3.99
CA VAL A 42 -6.46 -0.56 3.48
C VAL A 42 -6.67 -0.55 1.97
N HIS A 43 -6.04 -1.46 1.23
CA HIS A 43 -6.28 -1.59 -0.19
C HIS A 43 -7.73 -2.03 -0.49
N ALA A 44 -8.27 -2.97 0.27
CA ALA A 44 -9.68 -3.35 0.19
C ALA A 44 -10.61 -2.16 0.54
N LEU A 45 -10.26 -1.38 1.56
CA LEU A 45 -11.01 -0.17 1.93
C LEU A 45 -11.01 0.85 0.79
N ILE A 46 -9.84 1.20 0.24
CA ILE A 46 -9.68 2.13 -0.88
C ILE A 46 -10.52 1.68 -2.08
N LYS A 47 -10.46 0.38 -2.42
CA LYS A 47 -11.25 -0.21 -3.51
C LYS A 47 -12.76 -0.10 -3.29
N SER A 48 -13.21 -0.22 -2.04
CA SER A 48 -14.63 -0.14 -1.65
C SER A 48 -15.13 1.28 -1.41
N ALA A 49 -14.25 2.28 -1.37
CA ALA A 49 -14.60 3.65 -1.05
C ALA A 49 -15.49 4.26 -2.14
N SER A 50 -16.58 4.91 -1.73
CA SER A 50 -17.41 5.67 -2.66
C SER A 50 -16.73 6.99 -3.06
N HIS A 51 -17.14 7.55 -4.19
CA HIS A 51 -16.66 8.86 -4.65
C HIS A 51 -17.06 10.00 -3.69
N SER A 52 -18.08 9.79 -2.84
CA SER A 52 -18.51 10.77 -1.84
C SER A 52 -17.63 10.82 -0.59
N THR A 53 -16.89 9.74 -0.31
CA THR A 53 -15.95 9.67 0.82
C THR A 53 -14.67 8.94 0.39
N PRO A 54 -13.90 9.52 -0.54
CA PRO A 54 -12.70 8.88 -1.06
C PRO A 54 -11.64 8.80 0.03
N TYR A 55 -10.80 7.77 -0.05
CA TYR A 55 -9.61 7.70 0.77
C TYR A 55 -8.65 8.83 0.38
N PRO A 56 -8.01 9.54 1.33
CA PRO A 56 -7.19 10.70 0.98
C PRO A 56 -6.02 10.34 0.05
N GLU A 57 -5.89 11.05 -1.06
CA GLU A 57 -4.88 10.76 -2.09
C GLU A 57 -3.44 10.80 -1.55
N ASN A 58 -3.12 11.78 -0.69
CA ASN A 58 -1.82 11.88 -0.03
C ASN A 58 -1.48 10.63 0.81
N GLU A 59 -2.51 9.98 1.36
CA GLU A 59 -2.35 8.74 2.12
C GLU A 59 -2.14 7.54 1.21
N ILE A 60 -2.88 7.46 0.09
CA ILE A 60 -2.64 6.45 -0.95
C ILE A 60 -1.20 6.56 -1.48
N LYS A 61 -0.73 7.79 -1.74
CA LYS A 61 0.62 8.05 -2.23
C LYS A 61 1.69 7.62 -1.21
N TRP A 62 1.47 7.93 0.06
CA TRP A 62 2.37 7.49 1.12
C TRP A 62 2.39 5.96 1.27
N LEU A 63 1.24 5.30 1.21
CA LEU A 63 1.13 3.83 1.23
C LEU A 63 1.88 3.22 0.04
N MET A 64 1.64 3.71 -1.17
CA MET A 64 2.32 3.26 -2.39
C MET A 64 3.85 3.33 -2.24
N ILE A 65 4.39 4.47 -1.80
CA ILE A 65 5.83 4.66 -1.61
C ILE A 65 6.37 3.71 -0.54
N SER A 66 5.64 3.56 0.57
CA SER A 66 6.04 2.69 1.67
C SER A 66 6.09 1.22 1.26
N ALA A 67 5.09 0.75 0.51
CA ALA A 67 5.07 -0.59 -0.07
C ALA A 67 6.21 -0.80 -1.08
N TRP A 68 6.49 0.21 -1.91
CA TRP A 68 7.59 0.14 -2.87
C TRP A 68 8.94 -0.01 -2.18
N ASN A 69 9.19 0.80 -1.15
CA ASN A 69 10.42 0.74 -0.36
C ASN A 69 10.57 -0.61 0.35
N ALA A 70 9.49 -1.13 0.94
CA ALA A 70 9.50 -2.48 1.53
C ALA A 70 9.83 -3.55 0.48
N GLY A 71 9.30 -3.44 -0.74
CA GLY A 71 9.66 -4.32 -1.85
C GLY A 71 11.16 -4.26 -2.17
N CYS A 72 11.72 -3.06 -2.34
CA CYS A 72 13.15 -2.85 -2.59
C CYS A 72 14.04 -3.44 -1.48
N GLU A 73 13.65 -3.28 -0.21
CA GLU A 73 14.37 -3.87 0.92
C GLU A 73 14.33 -5.41 0.89
N ARG A 74 13.21 -6.02 0.53
CA ARG A 74 13.13 -7.48 0.41
C ARG A 74 13.92 -8.02 -0.78
N TRP A 75 13.95 -7.27 -1.89
CA TRP A 75 14.83 -7.59 -3.01
C TRP A 75 16.30 -7.56 -2.62
N SER A 76 16.74 -6.58 -1.83
CA SER A 76 18.15 -6.43 -1.45
C SER A 76 18.67 -7.53 -0.52
N VAL A 77 17.78 -8.22 0.20
CA VAL A 77 18.11 -9.38 1.04
C VAL A 77 17.75 -10.72 0.38
N HIS A 78 17.58 -10.74 -0.95
CA HIS A 78 17.23 -11.92 -1.76
C HIS A 78 15.92 -12.62 -1.37
N HIS A 79 15.02 -11.92 -0.67
CA HIS A 79 13.70 -12.45 -0.32
C HIS A 79 12.70 -12.22 -1.46
N LEU A 80 12.84 -13.00 -2.54
CA LEU A 80 12.17 -12.80 -3.83
C LEU A 80 10.65 -12.71 -3.73
N GLU A 81 10.01 -13.62 -2.98
CA GLU A 81 8.55 -13.66 -2.83
C GLU A 81 8.03 -12.39 -2.16
N GLY A 82 8.65 -11.98 -1.06
CA GLY A 82 8.31 -10.73 -0.37
C GLY A 82 8.58 -9.49 -1.23
N GLY A 83 9.71 -9.46 -1.95
CA GLY A 83 10.02 -8.37 -2.88
C GLY A 83 8.94 -8.19 -3.92
N ARG A 84 8.53 -9.30 -4.56
CA ARG A 84 7.41 -9.33 -5.51
C ARG A 84 6.10 -8.86 -4.88
N GLN A 85 5.73 -9.45 -3.77
CA GLN A 85 4.46 -9.20 -3.09
C GLN A 85 4.28 -7.72 -2.72
N TRP A 86 5.33 -7.09 -2.20
CA TRP A 86 5.32 -5.67 -1.83
C TRP A 86 5.39 -4.74 -3.05
N SER A 87 6.17 -5.07 -4.09
CA SER A 87 6.20 -4.33 -5.34
C SER A 87 4.84 -4.34 -6.06
N GLU A 88 4.15 -5.49 -6.09
CA GLU A 88 2.81 -5.61 -6.67
C GLU A 88 1.77 -4.79 -5.89
N MET A 89 1.81 -4.81 -4.55
CA MET A 89 0.96 -3.97 -3.71
C MET A 89 1.15 -2.48 -4.01
N ALA A 90 2.40 -2.02 -4.14
CA ALA A 90 2.70 -0.63 -4.49
C ALA A 90 2.11 -0.25 -5.86
N LEU A 91 2.33 -1.09 -6.88
CA LEU A 91 1.79 -0.86 -8.22
C LEU A 91 0.26 -0.81 -8.22
N SER A 92 -0.40 -1.64 -7.42
CA SER A 92 -1.85 -1.66 -7.27
C SER A 92 -2.38 -0.38 -6.61
N LEU A 93 -1.74 0.09 -5.55
CA LEU A 93 -2.11 1.34 -4.88
C LEU A 93 -1.95 2.57 -5.79
N GLY A 94 -0.91 2.58 -6.63
CA GLY A 94 -0.68 3.67 -7.57
C GLY A 94 -1.78 3.84 -8.62
N LEU A 95 -2.59 2.81 -8.89
CA LEU A 95 -3.72 2.90 -9.81
C LEU A 95 -4.84 3.85 -9.32
N TYR A 96 -4.85 4.17 -8.03
CA TYR A 96 -5.83 5.09 -7.43
C TYR A 96 -5.32 6.54 -7.33
N LEU A 97 -4.11 6.82 -7.81
CA LEU A 97 -3.53 8.17 -7.81
C LEU A 97 -3.78 8.88 -9.14
N GLU A 98 -4.11 10.17 -9.07
CA GLU A 98 -4.22 10.97 -10.28
C GLU A 98 -2.83 11.25 -10.87
N ASN A 99 -2.73 11.23 -12.20
CA ASN A 99 -1.49 11.56 -12.94
C ASN A 99 -0.27 10.67 -12.59
N ALA A 100 -0.49 9.45 -12.09
CA ALA A 100 0.59 8.54 -11.71
C ALA A 100 1.17 7.69 -12.87
N GLU A 101 0.67 7.82 -14.10
CA GLU A 101 1.04 6.95 -15.23
C GLU A 101 2.54 6.88 -15.50
N GLN A 102 3.21 8.04 -15.56
CA GLN A 102 4.66 8.10 -15.81
C GLN A 102 5.46 7.47 -14.67
N LEU A 103 5.01 7.66 -13.43
CA LEU A 103 5.63 7.08 -12.24
C LEU A 103 5.46 5.55 -12.26
N LEU A 104 4.24 5.06 -12.49
CA LEU A 104 3.94 3.63 -12.54
C LEU A 104 4.67 2.93 -13.68
N THR A 105 4.84 3.60 -14.82
CA THR A 105 5.64 3.08 -15.94
C THR A 105 7.08 2.85 -15.52
N LYS A 106 7.70 3.82 -14.83
CA LYS A 106 9.08 3.68 -14.32
C LYS A 106 9.19 2.60 -13.25
N MET A 107 8.21 2.53 -12.33
CA MET A 107 8.16 1.49 -11.30
C MET A 107 8.04 0.10 -11.93
N ARG A 108 7.14 -0.09 -12.90
CA ARG A 108 6.98 -1.37 -13.62
C ARG A 108 8.25 -1.79 -14.36
N ALA A 109 8.88 -0.86 -15.07
CA ALA A 109 10.14 -1.14 -15.76
C ALA A 109 11.23 -1.60 -14.77
N SER A 110 11.34 -0.91 -13.62
CA SER A 110 12.30 -1.27 -12.57
C SER A 110 11.99 -2.65 -11.97
N TYR A 111 10.71 -2.95 -11.72
CA TYR A 111 10.26 -4.24 -11.21
C TYR A 111 10.59 -5.39 -12.17
N LEU A 112 10.33 -5.22 -13.47
CA LEU A 112 10.65 -6.23 -14.48
C LEU A 112 12.16 -6.50 -14.57
N ALA A 113 12.98 -5.45 -14.54
CA ALA A 113 14.43 -5.60 -14.55
C ALA A 113 14.95 -6.38 -13.32
N LEU A 114 14.36 -6.15 -12.14
CA LEU A 114 14.69 -6.91 -10.91
C LEU A 114 14.27 -8.37 -11.00
N MET A 115 13.11 -8.66 -11.62
CA MET A 115 12.65 -10.03 -11.83
C MET A 115 13.56 -10.81 -12.79
N GLU A 116 14.02 -10.17 -13.86
CA GLU A 116 14.93 -10.76 -14.85
C GLU A 116 16.32 -11.06 -14.27
N SER A 117 16.86 -10.13 -13.47
CA SER A 117 18.16 -10.33 -12.81
C SER A 117 18.12 -11.51 -11.83
N CYS A 118 17.05 -11.63 -11.04
CA CYS A 118 16.90 -12.72 -10.07
C CYS A 118 16.71 -14.09 -10.74
N ASN A 119 16.04 -14.16 -11.90
CA ASN A 119 15.91 -15.40 -12.65
C ASN A 119 17.24 -15.85 -13.27
N SER A 120 18.10 -14.91 -13.63
CA SER A 120 19.41 -15.19 -14.22
C SER A 120 20.42 -15.71 -13.19
N SER A 121 20.31 -15.27 -11.93
CA SER A 121 21.15 -15.72 -10.81
C SER A 121 20.81 -17.11 -10.27
N ASN A 122 19.69 -17.72 -10.68
CA ASN A 122 19.29 -19.08 -10.26
C ASN A 122 19.75 -20.18 -11.24
N ILE A 123 20.52 -19.83 -12.27
CA ILE A 123 20.96 -20.74 -13.35
C ILE A 123 22.47 -21.06 -13.26
N GLU A 124 23.21 -20.46 -12.32
CA GLU A 124 24.61 -20.80 -11.99
C GLU A 124 24.69 -21.58 -10.67
#